data_AF-A0A2Z6NRM3-F1
#
_entry.id   AF-A0A2Z6NRM3-F1
#
_cell.length_a   1.000
_cell.length_b   1.000
_cell.length_c   1.000
_cell.angle_alpha   90.00
_cell.angle_beta   90.00
_cell.angle_gamma   90.00
#
_symmetry.space_group_name_H-M   'P 1'
#
loop_
_entity.id
_entity.type
_entity.pdbx_description
1 polymer ?
#
loop_
_entity_poly.entity_id
_entity_poly.type
_entity_poly.pdbx_seq_one_letter_code
_entity_poly.pdbx_strand_id
1 'polypeptide(L)'
;MVKVLLYLHQSSAPYDINDNGPCDEDSPVVPIGRSPRVDVLLKAENVNAASLLVAMLKKKFRKRIFLGCDNNPLSRQEMMDLVNKSGKFSKHFDKFNVTDGLLGKRLNNTRTRQEVGWEPKYPSFAHFIFA
;
A
#
# COMPACT_ATOMS: atom_id res chain seq x y z
N MET A 1 17.58 10.78 11.79
CA MET A 1 16.88 9.88 10.85
C MET A 1 15.49 10.45 10.57
N VAL A 2 15.05 10.48 9.31
CA VAL A 2 13.66 10.75 8.95
C VAL A 2 12.97 9.40 8.91
N LYS A 3 11.83 9.24 9.60
CA LYS A 3 11.08 7.98 9.56
C LYS A 3 9.90 8.17 8.62
N VAL A 4 9.89 7.45 7.51
CA VAL A 4 8.73 7.35 6.63
C VAL A 4 7.92 6.18 7.16
N LEU A 5 6.70 6.44 7.63
CA LEU A 5 5.76 5.37 7.90
C LEU A 5 4.90 5.24 6.64
N LEU A 6 5.27 4.28 5.81
CA LEU A 6 4.48 3.96 4.63
C LEU A 6 3.45 2.91 5.01
N TYR A 7 2.17 3.24 4.85
CA TYR A 7 1.09 2.28 4.98
C TYR A 7 0.27 2.37 3.69
N LEU A 8 0.62 1.52 2.74
CA LEU A 8 -0.29 1.14 1.68
C LEU A 8 -0.89 -0.22 2.11
N HIS A 9 -2.22 -0.27 2.09
CA HIS A 9 -3.10 -1.36 2.50
C HIS A 9 -2.43 -2.66 2.99
N GLN A 10 -2.41 -2.88 4.31
CA GLN A 10 -2.13 -4.17 4.96
C GLN A 10 -0.97 -5.02 4.38
N SER A 11 0.09 -4.41 3.84
CA SER A 11 1.10 -5.16 3.09
C SER A 11 2.02 -5.96 4.02
N SER A 12 1.58 -7.16 4.42
CA SER A 12 2.44 -8.31 4.73
C SER A 12 2.89 -9.04 3.46
N ALA A 13 2.40 -8.58 2.29
CA ALA A 13 2.78 -9.11 0.98
C ALA A 13 4.28 -9.02 0.63
N PRO A 14 5.13 -8.13 1.19
CA PRO A 14 6.56 -8.19 0.89
C PRO A 14 7.23 -9.37 1.57
N TYR A 15 6.68 -9.94 2.65
CA TYR A 15 7.36 -11.01 3.39
C TYR A 15 6.89 -12.39 2.91
N ASP A 16 7.85 -13.29 2.68
CA ASP A 16 7.62 -14.69 2.33
C ASP A 16 7.29 -15.51 3.58
N ILE A 17 6.24 -15.10 4.27
CA ILE A 17 5.74 -15.75 5.49
C ILE A 17 4.28 -16.11 5.23
N ASN A 18 4.03 -17.41 5.10
CA ASN A 18 2.70 -17.96 4.76
C ASN A 18 2.08 -18.77 5.91
N ASP A 19 2.79 -18.91 7.04
CA ASP A 19 2.41 -19.72 8.19
C ASP A 19 1.86 -18.89 9.37
N ASN A 20 1.64 -17.59 9.15
CA ASN A 20 1.24 -16.63 10.18
C ASN A 20 2.24 -16.56 11.36
N GLY A 21 3.50 -16.92 11.09
CA GLY A 21 4.61 -16.79 12.03
C GLY A 21 4.98 -15.33 12.31
N PRO A 22 5.88 -15.08 13.28
CA PRO A 22 6.38 -13.76 13.57
C PRO A 22 7.05 -13.17 12.33
N CYS A 23 6.74 -11.90 12.05
CA CYS A 23 7.28 -11.15 10.93
C CYS A 23 7.93 -9.88 11.47
N ASP A 24 9.22 -9.72 11.19
CA ASP A 24 10.08 -8.62 11.60
C ASP A 24 10.90 -8.09 10.40
N GLU A 25 11.82 -7.15 10.66
CA GLU A 25 12.65 -6.52 9.63
C GLU A 25 13.66 -7.46 8.96
N ASP A 26 13.95 -8.61 9.57
CA ASP A 26 14.91 -9.62 9.06
C ASP A 26 14.20 -10.77 8.32
N SER A 27 12.87 -10.75 8.32
CA SER A 27 12.04 -11.76 7.68
C SER A 27 12.25 -11.81 6.16
N PRO A 28 12.21 -13.00 5.55
CA PRO A 28 12.48 -13.17 4.13
C PRO A 28 11.49 -12.39 3.28
N VAL A 29 11.97 -11.73 2.23
CA VAL A 29 11.15 -10.92 1.31
C VAL A 29 10.83 -11.71 0.04
N VAL A 30 9.59 -11.62 -0.45
CA VAL A 30 9.17 -12.18 -1.73
C VAL A 30 9.98 -11.53 -2.86
N PRO A 31 10.80 -12.30 -3.61
CA PRO A 31 11.58 -11.74 -4.71
C PRO A 31 10.65 -11.35 -5.87
N ILE A 32 10.98 -10.23 -6.52
CA ILE A 32 10.31 -9.83 -7.77
C ILE A 32 10.45 -10.96 -8.79
N GLY A 33 9.35 -11.31 -9.45
CA GLY A 33 9.27 -12.40 -10.43
C GLY A 33 8.66 -13.69 -9.88
N ARG A 34 8.52 -13.84 -8.56
CA ARG A 34 7.89 -15.03 -7.96
C ARG A 34 6.38 -15.08 -8.22
N SER A 35 5.70 -13.94 -8.24
CA SER A 35 4.27 -13.86 -8.51
C SER A 35 3.94 -12.59 -9.26
N PRO A 36 3.43 -12.68 -10.50
CA PRO A 36 3.02 -11.50 -11.27
C PRO A 36 2.03 -10.60 -10.52
N ARG A 37 1.15 -11.19 -9.71
CA ARG A 37 0.18 -10.47 -8.88
C ARG A 37 0.86 -9.65 -7.78
N VAL A 38 1.83 -10.23 -7.07
CA VAL A 38 2.56 -9.54 -5.99
C VAL A 38 3.48 -8.48 -6.57
N ASP A 39 4.14 -8.76 -7.70
CA ASP A 39 5.03 -7.82 -8.38
C ASP A 39 4.33 -6.52 -8.78
N VAL A 40 3.08 -6.60 -9.25
CA VAL A 40 2.27 -5.45 -9.64
C VAL A 40 2.01 -4.53 -8.43
N LEU A 41 1.72 -5.10 -7.27
CA LEU A 41 1.55 -4.36 -6.02
C LEU A 41 2.87 -3.78 -5.51
N LEU A 42 3.93 -4.60 -5.42
CA LEU A 42 5.25 -4.16 -4.94
C LEU A 42 5.83 -3.02 -5.78
N LYS A 43 5.67 -3.08 -7.10
CA LYS A 43 6.10 -1.99 -8.01
C LYS A 43 5.35 -0.70 -7.73
N ALA A 44 4.03 -0.75 -7.55
CA ALA A 44 3.22 0.43 -7.25
C ALA A 44 3.59 1.05 -5.89
N GLU A 45 3.78 0.20 -4.87
CA GLU A 45 4.19 0.62 -3.53
C GLU A 45 5.58 1.27 -3.55
N ASN A 46 6.56 0.63 -4.18
CA ASN A 46 7.92 1.14 -4.27
C ASN A 46 8.00 2.50 -4.97
N VAL A 47 7.21 2.71 -6.02
CA VAL A 47 7.18 4.00 -6.73
C VAL A 47 6.62 5.12 -5.85
N ASN A 48 5.55 4.85 -5.10
CA ASN A 48 4.98 5.83 -4.18
C ASN A 48 5.92 6.11 -2.99
N ALA A 49 6.53 5.07 -2.42
CA ALA A 49 7.48 5.18 -1.31
C ALA A 49 8.72 5.99 -1.71
N ALA A 50 9.32 5.64 -2.85
CA ALA A 50 10.53 6.29 -3.35
C ALA A 50 10.27 7.75 -3.69
N SER A 51 9.15 8.07 -4.35
CA SER A 51 8.82 9.45 -4.70
C SER A 51 8.58 10.33 -3.47
N LEU A 52 7.94 9.81 -2.42
CA LEU A 52 7.76 10.52 -1.15
C LEU A 52 9.10 10.78 -0.46
N LEU A 53 9.96 9.76 -0.38
CA LEU A 53 11.29 9.89 0.21
C LEU A 53 12.13 10.95 -0.53
N VAL A 54 12.13 10.92 -1.86
CA VAL A 54 12.83 11.91 -2.69
C VAL A 54 12.30 13.32 -2.41
N ALA A 55 10.99 13.51 -2.33
CA ALA A 55 10.39 14.81 -2.03
C ALA A 55 10.81 15.32 -0.63
N MET A 56 10.84 14.44 0.36
CA MET A 56 11.27 14.77 1.72
C MET A 56 12.77 15.10 1.81
N LEU A 57 13.61 14.37 1.08
CA LEU A 57 15.05 14.62 0.98
C LEU A 57 15.33 15.97 0.31
N LYS A 58 14.62 16.31 -0.77
CA LYS A 58 14.71 17.61 -1.45
C LYS A 58 14.37 18.77 -0.50
N LYS A 59 13.38 18.59 0.37
CA LYS A 59 12.99 19.56 1.41
C LYS A 59 13.90 19.54 2.64
N LYS A 60 14.87 18.61 2.71
CA LYS A 60 15.83 18.43 3.81
C LYS A 60 15.17 18.29 5.19
N PHE A 61 13.98 17.67 5.26
CA PHE A 61 13.35 17.39 6.55
C PHE A 61 14.27 16.50 7.41
N ARG A 62 14.25 16.69 8.73
CA ARG A 62 15.02 15.88 9.69
C ARG A 62 14.16 15.59 10.91
N LYS A 63 14.28 14.39 11.47
CA LYS A 63 13.61 13.99 12.73
C LYS A 63 12.09 14.18 12.71
N ARG A 64 11.44 13.92 11.56
CA ARG A 64 9.99 14.00 11.39
C ARG A 64 9.45 12.67 10.88
N ILE A 65 8.16 12.47 11.14
CA ILE A 65 7.38 11.32 10.67
C ILE A 65 6.41 11.83 9.63
N PHE A 66 6.38 11.15 8.49
CA PHE A 66 5.42 11.42 7.41
C PHE A 66 4.68 10.15 7.08
N LEU A 67 3.40 10.31 6.75
CA LEU A 67 2.51 9.22 6.36
C LEU A 67 2.36 9.22 4.84
N GLY A 68 2.72 8.12 4.19
CA GLY A 68 2.47 7.90 2.77
C GLY A 68 1.28 6.98 2.56
N CYS A 69 0.16 7.54 2.10
CA CYS A 69 -1.06 6.83 1.70
C CYS A 69 -1.81 7.63 0.60
N ASP A 70 -2.94 7.12 0.13
CA ASP A 70 -3.74 7.72 -0.94
C ASP A 70 -4.95 8.55 -0.45
N ASN A 71 -5.22 8.55 0.86
CA ASN A 71 -6.41 9.14 1.50
C ASN A 71 -7.77 8.57 1.04
N ASN A 72 -7.77 7.43 0.35
CA ASN A 72 -8.97 6.75 -0.13
C ASN A 72 -9.12 5.39 0.57
N PRO A 73 -9.54 5.39 1.85
CA PRO A 73 -9.70 4.14 2.59
C PRO A 73 -10.75 3.25 1.91
N LEU A 74 -10.41 1.98 1.79
CA LEU A 74 -11.30 0.92 1.30
C LEU A 74 -11.28 -0.22 2.30
N SER A 75 -12.44 -0.83 2.49
CA SER A 75 -12.55 -2.15 3.10
C SER A 75 -11.95 -3.21 2.18
N ARG A 76 -11.67 -4.40 2.75
CA ARG A 76 -11.20 -5.54 1.96
C ARG A 76 -12.22 -5.96 0.92
N GLN A 77 -13.53 -5.90 1.24
CA GLN A 77 -14.59 -6.25 0.29
C GLN A 77 -14.65 -5.26 -0.87
N GLU A 78 -14.70 -3.94 -0.60
CA GLU A 78 -14.73 -2.92 -1.66
C GLU A 78 -13.50 -2.99 -2.59
N MET A 79 -12.33 -3.30 -2.03
CA MET A 79 -11.12 -3.52 -2.83
C MET A 79 -11.30 -4.71 -3.80
N MET A 80 -11.81 -5.84 -3.31
CA MET A 80 -12.05 -7.02 -4.16
C MET A 80 -13.17 -6.79 -5.18
N ASP A 81 -14.20 -6.02 -4.84
CA ASP A 81 -15.26 -5.63 -5.77
C ASP A 81 -14.69 -4.79 -6.92
N LEU A 82 -13.77 -3.86 -6.64
CA LEU A 82 -13.04 -3.10 -7.66
C LEU A 82 -12.15 -4.00 -8.52
N VAL A 83 -11.47 -4.98 -7.92
CA VAL A 83 -10.67 -5.98 -8.65
C VAL A 83 -11.53 -6.76 -9.63
N ASN A 84 -12.68 -7.29 -9.19
CA ASN A 84 -13.62 -8.00 -10.05
C ASN A 84 -14.12 -7.10 -11.19
N LYS A 85 -14.53 -5.87 -10.85
CA LYS A 85 -15.01 -4.89 -11.83
C LYS A 85 -13.96 -4.50 -12.88
N SER A 86 -12.68 -4.56 -12.53
CA SER A 86 -11.58 -4.21 -13.44
C SER A 86 -11.40 -5.21 -14.60
N GLY A 87 -11.82 -6.47 -14.42
CA GLY A 87 -11.57 -7.53 -15.39
C GLY A 87 -10.07 -7.87 -15.59
N LYS A 88 -9.15 -7.27 -14.82
CA LYS A 88 -7.71 -7.49 -14.95
C LYS A 88 -7.26 -8.91 -14.58
N PHE A 89 -8.08 -9.63 -13.82
CA PHE A 89 -7.75 -10.95 -13.31
C PHE A 89 -8.80 -11.95 -13.76
N SER A 90 -8.36 -13.15 -14.17
CA SER A 90 -9.23 -14.20 -14.67
C SER A 90 -10.06 -14.88 -13.58
N LYS A 91 -9.64 -14.78 -12.32
CA LYS A 91 -10.36 -15.37 -11.19
C LYS A 91 -11.35 -14.36 -10.62
N HIS A 92 -12.58 -14.80 -10.46
CA HIS A 92 -13.62 -14.04 -9.77
C HIS A 92 -13.55 -14.29 -8.27
N PHE A 93 -13.64 -13.22 -7.48
CA PHE A 93 -13.78 -13.29 -6.03
C PHE A 93 -15.25 -13.15 -5.65
N ASP A 94 -15.80 -14.04 -4.83
CA ASP A 94 -17.21 -13.92 -4.43
C ASP A 94 -17.37 -13.03 -3.20
N LYS A 95 -16.93 -13.48 -2.02
CA LYS A 95 -17.01 -12.71 -0.78
C LYS A 95 -16.06 -13.24 0.29
N PHE A 96 -15.73 -12.40 1.27
CA PHE A 96 -15.06 -12.87 2.49
C PHE A 96 -16.04 -13.65 3.37
N ASN A 97 -15.56 -14.72 4.01
CA ASN A 97 -16.37 -15.54 4.93
C ASN A 97 -16.62 -14.84 6.29
N VAL A 98 -15.85 -13.80 6.60
CA VAL A 98 -15.95 -13.04 7.85
C VAL A 98 -16.31 -11.60 7.51
N THR A 99 -17.51 -11.19 7.87
CA THR A 99 -18.05 -9.83 7.67
C THR A 99 -17.98 -8.97 8.92
N ASP A 100 -17.87 -9.60 10.09
CA ASP A 100 -17.86 -8.93 11.39
C ASP A 100 -16.44 -8.89 11.97
N GLY A 101 -15.97 -7.70 12.30
CA GLY A 101 -14.64 -7.49 12.86
C GLY A 101 -14.30 -6.01 12.98
N LEU A 102 -13.20 -5.71 13.66
CA LEU A 102 -12.72 -4.33 13.76
C LEU A 102 -12.36 -3.82 12.36
N LEU A 103 -12.97 -2.70 11.98
CA LEU A 103 -12.55 -1.96 10.80
C LEU A 103 -11.09 -1.52 10.99
N GLY A 104 -10.27 -1.72 9.97
CA GLY A 104 -8.85 -1.35 9.99
C GLY A 104 -8.62 0.13 10.24
N LYS A 105 -7.36 0.55 10.30
CA LYS A 105 -7.01 1.96 10.53
C LYS A 105 -7.29 2.80 9.28
N ARG A 106 -8.09 3.87 9.41
CA ARG A 106 -8.24 4.90 8.38
C ARG A 106 -7.09 5.89 8.47
N LEU A 107 -6.30 5.99 7.41
CA LEU A 107 -5.10 6.82 7.35
C LEU A 107 -5.40 8.16 6.67
N ASN A 108 -4.73 9.22 7.12
CA ASN A 108 -4.87 10.57 6.58
C ASN A 108 -3.49 11.24 6.44
N ASN A 109 -3.06 11.49 5.21
CA ASN A 109 -1.81 12.15 4.88
C ASN A 109 -1.93 13.62 4.45
N THR A 110 -3.04 14.30 4.73
CA THR A 110 -3.24 15.72 4.35
C THR A 110 -2.07 16.60 4.79
N ARG A 111 -1.57 16.40 6.01
CA ARG A 111 -0.36 17.10 6.52
C ARG A 111 0.89 16.80 5.68
N THR A 112 1.12 15.54 5.33
CA THR A 112 2.24 15.14 4.46
C THR A 112 2.15 15.87 3.12
N ARG A 113 0.96 15.88 2.49
CA ARG A 113 0.76 16.55 1.20
C ARG A 113 1.05 18.05 1.27
N GLN A 114 0.52 18.73 2.29
CA GLN A 114 0.70 20.16 2.49
C GLN A 114 2.17 20.54 2.74
N GLU A 115 2.86 19.81 3.61
CA GLU A 115 4.23 20.16 4.00
C GLU A 115 5.28 19.72 2.98
N VAL A 116 5.12 18.54 2.39
CA VAL A 116 6.07 17.98 1.43
C VAL A 116 5.80 18.49 0.02
N GLY A 117 4.54 18.81 -0.31
CA GLY A 117 4.09 19.06 -1.67
C GLY A 117 4.09 17.79 -2.52
N TRP A 118 3.70 16.66 -1.92
CA TRP A 118 3.74 15.33 -2.54
C TRP A 118 2.36 14.71 -2.64
N GLU A 119 2.12 13.98 -3.73
CA GLU A 119 0.97 13.09 -3.91
C GLU A 119 1.45 11.76 -4.51
N PRO A 120 0.76 10.63 -4.22
CA PRO A 120 1.11 9.35 -4.80
C PRO A 120 0.86 9.34 -6.31
N LYS A 121 1.65 8.53 -7.04
CA LYS A 121 1.44 8.30 -8.49
C LYS A 121 0.03 7.79 -8.78
N TYR A 122 -0.48 6.94 -7.89
CA TYR A 122 -1.84 6.44 -7.95
C TYR A 122 -2.65 7.10 -6.82
N PRO A 123 -3.57 8.03 -7.15
CA PRO A 123 -4.32 8.79 -6.15
C PRO A 123 -5.37 7.95 -5.40
N SER A 124 -5.68 6.75 -5.89
CA SER A 124 -6.53 5.77 -5.22
C SER A 124 -6.25 4.36 -5.73
N PHE A 125 -6.64 3.34 -4.98
CA PHE A 125 -6.63 1.96 -5.47
C PHE A 125 -7.47 1.78 -6.76
N ALA A 126 -8.62 2.46 -6.86
CA ALA A 126 -9.44 2.43 -8.08
C ALA A 126 -8.64 2.96 -9.28
N HIS A 127 -7.96 4.10 -9.15
CA HIS A 127 -7.11 4.61 -10.22
C HIS A 127 -6.00 3.60 -10.58
N PHE A 128 -5.40 2.93 -9.60
CA PHE A 128 -4.40 1.90 -9.87
C PHE A 128 -4.97 0.69 -10.64
N ILE A 129 -6.15 0.20 -10.23
CA ILE A 129 -6.72 -1.01 -10.79
C ILE A 129 -7.36 -0.79 -12.17
N PHE A 130 -7.71 0.44 -12.54
CA PHE A 130 -8.24 0.77 -13.87
C PHE A 130 -7.21 1.42 -14.82
N ALA A 131 -6.03 1.83 -14.33
CA ALA A 131 -4.93 2.34 -15.16
C ALA A 131 -4.23 1.23 -15.96
#